data_AF-A0A3S3G4B1-F1
#
_entry.id   AF-A0A3S3G4B1-F1
#
_cell.length_a   1.000
_cell.length_b   1.000
_cell.length_c   1.000
_cell.angle_alpha   90.00
_cell.angle_beta   90.00
_cell.angle_gamma   90.00
#
_symmetry.space_group_name_H-M   'P 1'
#
loop_
_entity.id
_entity.type
_entity.pdbx_description
1 polymer ?
#
loop_
_entity_poly.entity_id
_entity_poly.type
_entity_poly.pdbx_seq_one_letter_code
_entity_poly.pdbx_strand_id
1 'polypeptide(L)'
;MAKIRVDVSSSRPLFIEVDPDSFGALFASMGDDDQVAVLRAMVSHMRPHRAQWDHISITLESAENLDIRDQLREALFPPAEGE
;
A
#
# COMPACT_ATOMS: atom_id res chain seq x y z
N MET A 1 -9.15 -18.77 5.25
CA MET A 1 -8.07 -18.40 4.31
C MET A 1 -6.74 -18.90 4.86
N ALA A 2 -6.00 -19.66 4.05
CA ALA A 2 -4.77 -20.29 4.47
C ALA A 2 -3.66 -19.23 4.53
N LYS A 3 -3.22 -18.90 5.74
CA LYS A 3 -2.02 -18.06 5.94
C LYS A 3 -0.82 -18.82 5.41
N ILE A 4 0.03 -18.19 4.61
CA ILE A 4 1.35 -18.72 4.29
C ILE A 4 2.17 -18.63 5.58
N ARG A 5 2.33 -19.76 6.26
CA ARG A 5 3.20 -19.86 7.43
C ARG A 5 4.63 -19.95 6.94
N VAL A 6 5.34 -18.84 7.03
CA VAL A 6 6.79 -18.83 6.80
C VAL A 6 7.45 -19.13 8.13
N ASP A 7 7.99 -20.35 8.27
CA ASP A 7 8.78 -20.74 9.43
C ASP A 7 10.24 -20.39 9.16
N VAL A 8 10.76 -19.39 9.89
CA VAL A 8 12.15 -18.93 9.72
C VAL A 8 12.92 -19.22 11.00
N SER A 9 13.81 -20.22 10.92
CA SER A 9 14.79 -20.49 11.96
C SER A 9 16.10 -19.81 11.58
N SER A 10 16.45 -18.74 12.30
CA SER A 10 17.73 -18.04 12.13
C SER A 10 18.34 -17.77 13.50
N SER A 11 19.62 -18.11 13.68
CA SER A 11 20.40 -17.74 14.86
C SER A 11 20.95 -16.31 14.79
N ARG A 12 20.53 -15.53 13.80
CA ARG A 12 20.97 -14.15 13.50
C ARG A 12 19.76 -13.25 13.20
N PRO A 13 19.90 -11.92 13.32
CA PRO A 13 18.84 -10.98 12.96
C PRO A 13 18.39 -11.18 11.50
N LEU A 14 17.08 -11.23 11.29
CA LEU A 14 16.46 -11.25 9.98
C LEU A 14 16.10 -9.82 9.59
N PHE A 15 16.65 -9.36 8.48
CA PHE A 15 16.27 -8.10 7.86
C PHE A 15 15.41 -8.44 6.64
N ILE A 16 14.16 -7.96 6.65
CA ILE A 16 13.27 -8.07 5.49
C ILE A 16 13.38 -6.72 4.78
N GLU A 17 14.15 -6.70 3.70
CA GLU A 17 14.20 -5.55 2.80
C GLU A 17 13.07 -5.70 1.80
N VAL A 18 12.20 -4.70 1.77
CA VAL A 18 11.13 -4.60 0.79
C VAL A 18 11.45 -3.40 -0.08
N ASP A 19 11.93 -3.68 -1.29
CA ASP A 19 12.08 -2.68 -2.33
C ASP A 19 10.68 -2.20 -2.78
N PRO A 20 10.42 -0.87 -2.86
CA PRO A 20 9.11 -0.34 -3.20
C PRO A 20 8.58 -0.81 -4.55
N ASP A 21 9.43 -0.91 -5.56
CA ASP A 21 9.05 -1.36 -6.90
C ASP A 21 8.65 -2.85 -6.87
N SER A 22 9.47 -3.67 -6.20
CA SER A 22 9.20 -5.10 -5.99
C SER A 22 7.92 -5.34 -5.19
N PHE A 23 7.63 -4.48 -4.20
CA PHE A 23 6.36 -4.52 -3.48
C PHE A 23 5.18 -4.15 -4.36
N GLY A 24 5.29 -3.09 -5.15
CA GLY A 24 4.25 -2.67 -6.09
C GLY A 24 3.93 -3.78 -7.10
N ALA A 25 4.94 -4.41 -7.67
CA ALA A 25 4.78 -5.55 -8.57
C ALA A 25 4.11 -6.75 -7.89
N LEU A 26 4.52 -7.08 -6.66
CA LEU A 26 3.89 -8.15 -5.89
C LEU A 26 2.42 -7.83 -5.59
N PHE A 27 2.13 -6.63 -5.09
CA PHE A 27 0.78 -6.16 -4.80
C PHE A 27 -0.12 -6.24 -6.03
N ALA A 28 0.36 -5.77 -7.19
CA ALA A 28 -0.37 -5.83 -8.45
C ALA A 28 -0.66 -7.27 -8.92
N SER A 29 0.15 -8.26 -8.52
CA SER A 29 -0.06 -9.67 -8.85
C SER A 29 -1.04 -10.40 -7.91
N MET A 30 -1.42 -9.80 -6.78
CA MET A 30 -2.37 -10.39 -5.83
C MET A 30 -3.80 -10.33 -6.35
N GLY A 31 -4.66 -11.24 -5.89
CA GLY A 31 -6.10 -11.16 -6.15
C GLY A 31 -6.76 -10.08 -5.30
N ASP A 32 -7.95 -9.64 -5.72
CA ASP A 32 -8.69 -8.51 -5.14
C ASP A 32 -8.84 -8.59 -3.62
N ASP A 33 -9.23 -9.76 -3.09
CA ASP A 33 -9.41 -9.97 -1.64
C ASP A 33 -8.11 -9.76 -0.85
N ASP A 34 -6.97 -10.18 -1.41
CA ASP A 34 -5.66 -10.04 -0.79
C ASP A 34 -5.16 -8.59 -0.87
N GLN A 35 -5.36 -7.91 -2.00
CA GLN A 35 -5.07 -6.49 -2.15
C GLN A 35 -5.86 -5.64 -1.15
N VAL A 36 -7.17 -5.91 -1.02
CA VAL A 36 -8.04 -5.24 -0.04
C VAL A 36 -7.59 -5.54 1.40
N ALA A 37 -7.14 -6.76 1.70
CA ALA A 37 -6.62 -7.11 3.02
C ALA A 37 -5.34 -6.32 3.36
N VAL A 38 -4.42 -6.16 2.40
CA VAL A 38 -3.21 -5.34 2.56
C VAL A 38 -3.58 -3.87 2.81
N LEU A 39 -4.47 -3.28 2.01
CA LEU A 39 -4.93 -1.90 2.20
C LEU A 39 -5.60 -1.70 3.58
N ARG A 40 -6.42 -2.66 4.03
CA ARG A 40 -7.03 -2.63 5.37
C ARG A 40 -5.97 -2.68 6.47
N ALA A 41 -4.93 -3.51 6.31
CA ALA A 41 -3.83 -3.59 7.26
C ALA A 41 -3.05 -2.27 7.33
N MET A 42 -2.71 -1.69 6.18
CA MET A 42 -2.04 -0.37 6.11
C MET A 42 -2.85 0.69 6.86
N VAL A 43 -4.15 0.82 6.56
CA VAL A 43 -5.02 1.77 7.26
C VAL A 43 -5.08 1.49 8.76
N SER A 44 -5.23 0.22 9.17
CA SER A 44 -5.30 -0.16 10.60
C SER A 44 -4.04 0.21 11.37
N HIS A 45 -2.87 0.01 10.77
CA HIS A 45 -1.59 0.30 11.41
C HIS A 45 -1.25 1.79 11.39
N MET A 46 -1.68 2.53 10.36
CA MET A 46 -1.43 3.96 10.28
C MET A 46 -2.43 4.81 11.06
N ARG A 47 -3.68 4.32 11.28
CA ARG A 47 -4.75 5.06 11.96
C ARG A 47 -4.36 5.61 13.35
N PRO A 48 -3.62 4.89 14.21
CA PRO A 48 -3.14 5.43 15.49
C PRO A 48 -2.16 6.61 15.33
N HIS A 49 -1.53 6.78 14.17
CA HIS A 49 -0.49 7.77 13.89
C HIS A 49 -1.03 8.95 13.07
N ARG A 50 -2.08 9.62 13.57
CA ARG A 50 -2.80 10.70 12.85
C ARG A 50 -1.88 11.81 12.29
N ALA A 51 -0.87 12.23 13.04
CA ALA A 51 0.05 13.27 12.57
C ALA A 51 0.85 12.86 11.31
N GLN A 52 1.12 11.56 11.14
CA GLN A 52 1.77 11.05 9.94
C GLN A 52 0.82 11.07 8.74
N TRP A 53 -0.47 10.79 8.96
CA TRP A 53 -1.51 10.97 7.94
C TRP A 53 -1.60 12.42 7.46
N ASP A 54 -1.67 13.35 8.39
CA ASP A 54 -1.74 14.78 8.08
C ASP A 54 -0.50 15.23 7.30
N HIS A 55 0.68 14.72 7.68
CA HIS A 55 1.92 15.01 6.95
C HIS A 55 1.88 14.45 5.52
N ILE A 56 1.53 13.17 5.35
CA ILE A 56 1.45 12.54 4.02
C ILE A 56 0.42 13.24 3.15
N SER A 57 -0.75 13.62 3.69
CA SER A 57 -1.76 14.32 2.92
C SER A 57 -1.26 15.69 2.44
N ILE A 58 -0.58 16.45 3.31
CA ILE A 58 0.05 17.73 2.93
C ILE A 58 1.14 17.50 1.87
N THR A 59 1.96 16.47 2.02
CA THR A 59 3.00 16.13 1.05
C THR A 59 2.42 15.80 -0.32
N LEU A 60 1.31 15.06 -0.38
CA LEU A 60 0.60 14.73 -1.63
C LEU A 60 -0.08 15.94 -2.29
N GLU A 61 -0.28 17.03 -1.56
CA GLU A 61 -0.80 18.29 -2.11
C GLU A 61 0.30 19.18 -2.71
N SER A 62 1.58 18.83 -2.54
CA SER A 62 2.68 19.58 -3.16
C SER A 62 2.65 19.40 -4.68
N ALA A 63 3.08 20.44 -5.41
CA ALA A 63 3.11 20.43 -6.88
C ALA A 63 3.91 19.26 -7.48
N GLU A 64 4.87 18.72 -6.73
CA GLU A 64 5.74 17.61 -7.13
C GLU A 64 5.06 16.24 -7.04
N ASN A 65 3.95 16.12 -6.31
CA ASN A 65 3.25 14.85 -6.05
C ASN A 65 1.80 14.83 -6.55
N LEU A 66 1.33 15.94 -7.15
CA LEU A 66 -0.03 16.04 -7.67
C LEU A 66 -0.33 14.94 -8.70
N ASP A 67 0.65 14.64 -9.55
CA ASP A 67 0.55 13.60 -10.59
C ASP A 67 0.31 12.22 -9.99
N ILE A 68 1.03 11.84 -8.93
CA ILE A 68 0.87 10.54 -8.26
C ILE A 68 -0.49 10.47 -7.56
N ARG A 69 -0.89 11.54 -6.87
CA ARG A 69 -2.20 11.61 -6.22
C ARG A 69 -3.33 11.42 -7.23
N ASP A 70 -3.24 12.08 -8.37
CA ASP A 70 -4.27 12.04 -9.41
C ASP A 70 -4.31 10.66 -10.10
N GLN A 71 -3.15 10.08 -10.42
CA GLN A 71 -3.05 8.71 -10.94
C GLN A 71 -3.64 7.67 -9.97
N LEU A 72 -3.36 7.78 -8.67
CA LEU A 72 -3.94 6.89 -7.65
C LEU A 72 -5.46 7.04 -7.58
N ARG A 73 -5.97 8.27 -7.71
CA ARG A 73 -7.41 8.54 -7.72
C ARG A 73 -8.08 7.90 -8.94
N GLU A 74 -7.49 8.04 -10.13
CA GLU A 74 -8.01 7.44 -11.36
C GLU A 74 -7.97 5.90 -11.31
N ALA A 75 -6.89 5.32 -10.79
CA ALA A 75 -6.77 3.87 -10.68
C ALA A 75 -7.78 3.25 -9.70
N LEU A 76 -8.07 3.94 -8.58
CA LEU A 76 -8.99 3.45 -7.55
C LEU A 76 -10.45 3.79 -7.83
N PHE A 77 -10.69 4.89 -8.54
CA PHE A 77 -12.02 5.40 -8.87
C PHE A 77 -12.07 5.82 -10.33
N PRO A 78 -11.91 4.87 -11.27
CA PRO A 78 -11.98 5.19 -12.68
C PRO A 78 -13.34 5.79 -12.99
N PRO A 79 -13.41 6.78 -13.91
CA PRO A 79 -14.69 7.28 -14.37
C PRO A 79 -15.51 6.10 -14.91
N ALA A 80 -16.81 6.05 -14.57
CA ALA A 80 -17.70 5.05 -15.14
C ALA A 80 -17.61 5.17 -16.67
N GLU A 81 -17.17 4.11 -17.34
CA GLU A 81 -17.15 4.07 -18.80
C GLU A 81 -18.60 4.12 -19.31
N GLY A 82 -19.04 5.29 -19.75
CA GLY A 82 -20.24 5.51 -20.57
C GLY A 82 -21.59 5.12 -19.94
N GLU A 83 -22.33 6.13 -19.45
CA GLU A 83 -23.78 6.20 -19.66
C GLU A 83 -24.08 7.11 -20.85
#